data_AF-A0A931DXL2-F1
#
_entry.id   AF-A0A931DXL2-F1
#
_cell.length_a   1.000
_cell.length_b   1.000
_cell.length_c   1.000
_cell.angle_alpha   90.00
_cell.angle_beta   90.00
_cell.angle_gamma   90.00
#
_symmetry.space_group_name_H-M   'P 1'
#
loop_
_entity.id
_entity.type
_entity.pdbx_description
1 polymer ?
#
loop_
_entity_poly.entity_id
_entity_poly.type
_entity_poly.pdbx_seq_one_letter_code
_entity_poly.pdbx_strand_id
1 'polypeptide(L)'
;MPNAGMLNGRLLVVAFEGWNDAGEAASGAVSMLKDLLDLYPIAEIDAERYFDYQFNRPTVAQDDKGNRLLIWPTVVTYGPTQVLGQRLAGAGSDGADAAATGAADDADAAGAAAGAIGGNASNIYLLLGTEPSRNWKSFTAEIMATITENEITGVVFLGAMLADVPHTRPISVFVGSENVQLRAQLSVEKSTYEGPVGILSVLGEAAEKAGIATVSIWASVPHYVHNAPSPKATLAIIDKLEELIDVVIPRGELVDESAAWEGGIDVLASEDEDMATYITQLEQARDTVDSPEASGEAIAQEFEKYLRRRDGKADGRGAGGPSGPPSLPPDDRGPRE
;
A
#
# COMPACT_ATOMS: atom_id res chain seq x y z
N MET A 1 15.57 7.10 12.42
CA MET A 1 14.56 7.60 11.47
C MET A 1 13.69 8.62 12.19
N PRO A 2 13.24 9.73 11.57
CA PRO A 2 12.28 10.60 12.22
C PRO A 2 10.98 9.81 12.39
N ASN A 3 10.61 9.52 13.63
CA ASN A 3 9.35 8.88 13.99
C ASN A 3 8.21 9.62 13.27
N ALA A 4 7.49 8.93 12.41
CA ALA A 4 6.25 9.44 11.82
C ALA A 4 5.22 9.56 12.94
N GLY A 5 5.27 10.63 13.73
CA GLY A 5 4.45 10.81 14.93
C GLY A 5 2.95 10.71 14.66
N MET A 6 2.52 10.92 13.40
CA MET A 6 1.14 10.74 12.95
C MET A 6 0.76 9.26 12.71
N LEU A 7 1.76 8.39 12.53
CA LEU A 7 1.60 6.93 12.42
C LEU A 7 1.83 6.20 13.76
N ASN A 8 2.14 6.91 14.84
CA ASN A 8 2.34 6.31 16.18
C ASN A 8 1.03 6.15 16.98
N GLY A 9 -0.11 6.57 16.43
CA GLY A 9 -1.42 6.37 17.04
C GLY A 9 -2.06 5.05 16.58
N ARG A 10 -3.40 4.97 16.67
CA ARG A 10 -4.15 3.81 16.16
C ARG A 10 -4.12 3.84 14.63
N LEU A 11 -3.54 2.80 14.05
CA LEU A 11 -3.37 2.65 12.61
C LEU A 11 -4.33 1.62 12.06
N LEU A 12 -4.98 1.94 10.95
CA LEU A 12 -5.71 0.96 10.16
C LEU A 12 -4.91 0.60 8.91
N VAL A 13 -4.50 -0.66 8.79
CA VAL A 13 -3.92 -1.19 7.54
C VAL A 13 -5.03 -1.82 6.72
N VAL A 14 -5.17 -1.40 5.47
CA VAL A 14 -6.31 -1.72 4.61
C VAL A 14 -5.83 -2.44 3.35
N ALA A 15 -6.41 -3.59 3.05
CA ALA A 15 -6.28 -4.24 1.75
C ALA A 15 -7.65 -4.73 1.25
N PHE A 16 -7.87 -4.64 -0.05
CA PHE A 16 -9.03 -5.23 -0.71
C PHE A 16 -8.59 -6.22 -1.76
N GLU A 17 -9.20 -7.39 -1.77
CA GLU A 17 -9.08 -8.36 -2.86
C GLU A 17 -9.72 -7.79 -4.14
N GLY A 18 -9.23 -8.25 -5.30
CA GLY A 18 -9.78 -7.90 -6.60
C GLY A 18 -8.89 -6.93 -7.37
N TRP A 19 -9.46 -5.81 -7.87
CA TRP A 19 -8.77 -4.93 -8.81
C TRP A 19 -7.49 -4.29 -8.25
N ASN A 20 -7.46 -4.07 -6.94
CA ASN A 20 -6.34 -3.41 -6.25
C ASN A 20 -5.22 -4.36 -5.80
N ASP A 21 -5.31 -5.67 -6.13
CA ASP A 21 -4.50 -6.70 -5.46
C ASP A 21 -3.91 -7.73 -6.43
N ALA A 22 -3.09 -7.25 -7.36
CA ALA A 22 -2.35 -8.12 -8.27
C ALA A 22 -1.51 -9.16 -7.48
N GLY A 23 -1.65 -10.43 -7.85
CA GLY A 23 -0.94 -11.53 -7.20
C GLY A 23 -1.35 -11.78 -5.74
N GLU A 24 -2.51 -11.29 -5.30
CA GLU A 24 -3.00 -11.45 -3.91
C GLU A 24 -1.97 -10.95 -2.87
N ALA A 25 -1.15 -9.97 -3.25
CA ALA A 25 0.01 -9.54 -2.48
C ALA A 25 -0.37 -8.68 -1.27
N ALA A 26 -1.28 -7.72 -1.45
CA ALA A 26 -1.76 -6.82 -0.41
C ALA A 26 -2.68 -7.54 0.58
N SER A 27 -3.64 -8.34 0.08
CA SER A 27 -4.50 -9.17 0.96
C SER A 27 -3.68 -10.21 1.72
N GLY A 28 -2.71 -10.86 1.06
CA GLY A 28 -1.76 -11.78 1.69
C GLY A 28 -0.96 -11.13 2.81
N ALA A 29 -0.48 -9.90 2.60
CA ALA A 29 0.23 -9.13 3.63
C ALA A 29 -0.67 -8.86 4.85
N VAL A 30 -1.90 -8.36 4.65
CA VAL A 30 -2.83 -8.10 5.76
C VAL A 30 -3.23 -9.39 6.48
N SER A 31 -3.42 -10.49 5.75
CA SER A 31 -3.72 -11.80 6.35
C SER A 31 -2.58 -12.27 7.26
N MET A 32 -1.33 -12.12 6.82
CA MET A 32 -0.16 -12.43 7.63
C MET A 32 -0.10 -11.58 8.91
N LEU A 33 -0.34 -10.26 8.81
CA LEU A 33 -0.39 -9.40 10.00
C LEU A 33 -1.51 -9.79 10.95
N LYS A 34 -2.69 -10.16 10.43
CA LYS A 34 -3.84 -10.58 11.24
C LYS A 34 -3.49 -11.78 12.12
N ASP A 35 -2.86 -12.79 11.52
CA ASP A 35 -2.50 -14.03 12.20
C ASP A 35 -1.33 -13.82 13.16
N LEU A 36 -0.37 -12.97 12.79
CA LEU A 36 0.76 -12.61 13.65
C LEU A 36 0.34 -11.88 14.93
N LEU A 37 -0.61 -10.95 14.80
CA LEU A 37 -1.04 -10.05 15.88
C LEU A 37 -2.23 -10.59 16.68
N ASP A 38 -2.75 -11.78 16.34
CA ASP A 38 -3.95 -12.39 16.94
C ASP A 38 -5.12 -11.38 17.03
N LEU A 39 -5.44 -10.70 15.92
CA LEU A 39 -6.50 -9.69 15.93
C LEU A 39 -7.89 -10.31 15.79
N TYR A 40 -8.86 -9.69 16.47
CA TYR A 40 -10.23 -10.18 16.56
C TYR A 40 -11.15 -9.34 15.67
N PRO A 41 -12.18 -9.95 15.05
CA PRO A 41 -13.16 -9.20 14.26
C PRO A 41 -13.96 -8.25 15.19
N ILE A 42 -13.98 -6.97 14.85
CA ILE A 42 -14.68 -5.93 15.62
C ILE A 42 -15.83 -5.27 14.85
N ALA A 43 -15.81 -5.35 13.52
CA ALA A 43 -16.91 -4.91 12.67
C ALA A 43 -16.92 -5.74 11.38
N GLU A 44 -18.11 -6.06 10.89
CA GLU A 44 -18.32 -6.75 9.62
C GLU A 44 -19.36 -5.98 8.81
N ILE A 45 -19.09 -5.83 7.52
CA ILE A 45 -19.97 -5.13 6.59
C ILE A 45 -21.07 -6.06 6.07
N ASP A 46 -22.31 -5.56 6.07
CA ASP A 46 -23.46 -6.27 5.49
C ASP A 46 -23.28 -6.48 3.98
N ALA A 47 -23.03 -7.73 3.61
CA ALA A 47 -22.68 -8.10 2.24
C ALA A 47 -23.77 -7.78 1.20
N GLU A 48 -25.06 -7.90 1.56
CA GLU A 48 -26.14 -7.80 0.58
C GLU A 48 -26.22 -6.40 -0.07
N ARG A 49 -25.78 -5.37 0.67
CA ARG A 49 -25.87 -3.97 0.25
C ARG A 49 -24.83 -3.59 -0.79
N TYR A 50 -23.67 -4.26 -0.77
CA TYR A 50 -22.46 -3.77 -1.43
C TYR A 50 -21.91 -4.72 -2.49
N PHE A 51 -22.22 -6.01 -2.40
CA PHE A 51 -21.71 -7.00 -3.36
C PHE A 51 -22.74 -7.39 -4.42
N ASP A 52 -22.25 -7.59 -5.64
CA ASP A 52 -22.98 -8.30 -6.69
C ASP A 52 -22.54 -9.77 -6.70
N TYR A 53 -23.44 -10.67 -6.28
CA TYR A 53 -23.14 -12.10 -6.15
C TYR A 53 -23.00 -12.83 -7.50
N GLN A 54 -23.26 -12.18 -8.63
CA GLN A 54 -22.92 -12.74 -9.95
C GLN A 54 -21.43 -12.63 -10.24
N PHE A 55 -20.81 -11.56 -9.76
CA PHE A 55 -19.37 -11.31 -9.88
C PHE A 55 -18.62 -11.89 -8.68
N ASN A 56 -19.06 -11.60 -7.47
CA ASN A 56 -18.45 -12.08 -6.21
C ASN A 56 -19.27 -13.23 -5.64
N ARG A 57 -19.05 -14.44 -6.16
CA ARG A 57 -19.86 -15.61 -5.79
C ARG A 57 -19.50 -16.12 -4.38
N PRO A 58 -20.48 -16.47 -3.54
CA PRO A 58 -20.21 -17.18 -2.30
C PRO A 58 -19.54 -18.52 -2.57
N THR A 59 -18.61 -18.90 -1.70
CA THR A 59 -17.89 -20.17 -1.79
C THR A 59 -18.39 -21.17 -0.76
N VAL A 60 -18.19 -22.44 -1.04
CA VAL A 60 -18.50 -23.52 -0.09
C VAL A 60 -17.24 -23.88 0.67
N ALA A 61 -17.32 -23.92 1.99
CA ALA A 61 -16.26 -24.41 2.87
C ALA A 61 -16.80 -25.49 3.83
N GLN A 62 -15.90 -26.10 4.59
CA GLN A 62 -16.22 -27.00 5.69
C GLN A 62 -15.68 -26.42 6.99
N ASP A 63 -16.44 -26.52 8.08
CA ASP A 63 -15.94 -26.20 9.42
C ASP A 63 -15.03 -27.31 9.97
N ASP A 64 -14.44 -27.10 11.15
CA ASP A 64 -13.58 -28.10 11.83
C ASP A 64 -14.27 -29.44 12.13
N LYS A 65 -15.61 -29.48 12.02
CA LYS A 65 -16.44 -30.67 12.22
C LYS A 65 -16.88 -31.31 10.90
N GLY A 66 -16.40 -30.78 9.76
CA GLY A 66 -16.75 -31.24 8.43
C GLY A 66 -18.14 -30.79 7.95
N ASN A 67 -18.82 -29.89 8.65
CA ASN A 67 -20.12 -29.37 8.22
C ASN A 67 -19.92 -28.35 7.12
N ARG A 68 -20.75 -28.44 6.09
CA ARG A 68 -20.77 -27.48 4.99
C ARG A 68 -21.25 -26.11 5.46
N LEU A 69 -20.48 -25.07 5.17
CA LEU A 69 -20.88 -23.66 5.34
C LEU A 69 -20.69 -22.87 4.03
N LEU A 70 -21.44 -21.78 3.89
CA LEU A 70 -21.28 -20.82 2.81
C LEU A 70 -20.50 -19.62 3.33
N ILE A 71 -19.43 -19.26 2.63
CA ILE A 71 -18.66 -18.05 2.89
C ILE A 71 -19.12 -17.01 1.88
N TRP A 72 -19.69 -15.92 2.38
CA TRP A 72 -20.14 -14.80 1.58
C TRP A 72 -19.00 -13.79 1.43
N PRO A 73 -18.91 -13.06 0.30
CA PRO A 73 -17.97 -11.96 0.19
C PRO A 73 -18.33 -10.91 1.24
N THR A 74 -17.33 -10.47 2.00
CA THR A 74 -17.53 -9.56 3.12
C THR A 74 -16.29 -8.69 3.27
N VAL A 75 -16.40 -7.66 4.12
CA VAL A 75 -15.29 -6.83 4.57
C VAL A 75 -15.33 -6.81 6.08
N VAL A 76 -14.23 -7.19 6.69
CA VAL A 76 -14.11 -7.30 8.14
C VAL A 76 -13.02 -6.35 8.61
N THR A 77 -13.34 -5.60 9.65
CA THR A 77 -12.36 -4.85 10.43
C THR A 77 -11.96 -5.66 11.64
N TYR A 78 -10.66 -5.80 11.85
CA TYR A 78 -10.04 -6.48 12.97
C TYR A 78 -9.34 -5.48 13.87
N GLY A 79 -9.33 -5.74 15.17
CA GLY A 79 -8.62 -4.90 16.14
C GLY A 79 -8.09 -5.69 17.33
N PRO A 80 -7.30 -5.03 18.19
CA PRO A 80 -6.67 -5.67 19.34
C PRO A 80 -7.67 -6.06 20.43
N THR A 81 -7.50 -7.24 21.02
CA THR A 81 -8.40 -7.80 22.06
C THR A 81 -8.53 -6.90 23.29
N GLN A 82 -7.43 -6.26 23.70
CA GLN A 82 -7.42 -5.40 24.89
C GLN A 82 -8.31 -4.17 24.73
N VAL A 83 -8.40 -3.59 23.53
CA VAL A 83 -9.27 -2.43 23.27
C VAL A 83 -10.74 -2.83 23.35
N LEU A 84 -11.10 -4.01 22.83
CA LEU A 84 -12.45 -4.54 22.95
C LEU A 84 -12.82 -4.78 24.42
N GLY A 85 -11.91 -5.37 25.21
CA GLY A 85 -12.12 -5.57 26.65
C GLY A 85 -12.36 -4.27 27.42
N GLN A 86 -11.61 -3.21 27.11
CA GLN A 86 -11.81 -1.88 27.71
C GLN A 86 -13.15 -1.24 27.30
N ARG A 87 -13.57 -1.37 26.03
CA ARG A 87 -14.89 -0.89 25.57
C ARG A 87 -16.04 -1.61 26.26
N LEU A 88 -15.95 -2.93 26.42
CA LEU A 88 -16.95 -3.72 27.14
C LEU A 88 -17.00 -3.38 28.64
N ALA A 89 -15.86 -3.12 29.27
CA ALA A 89 -15.80 -2.68 30.66
C ALA A 89 -16.38 -1.28 30.86
N GLY A 90 -16.19 -0.36 29.90
CA GLY A 90 -16.74 1.00 29.94
C GLY A 90 -18.23 1.11 29.63
N ALA A 91 -18.82 0.14 28.93
CA ALA A 91 -20.26 0.08 28.64
C ALA A 91 -21.11 -0.48 29.79
N GLY A 92 -20.48 -0.88 30.91
CA GLY A 92 -21.11 -1.61 32.02
C GLY A 92 -21.20 -0.88 33.36
N SER A 93 -20.87 0.40 33.46
CA SER A 93 -20.87 1.10 34.76
C SER A 93 -21.84 2.29 34.82
N ASP A 94 -23.14 2.00 34.74
CA ASP A 94 -24.17 2.81 35.40
C ASP A 94 -24.74 2.00 36.58
N GLY A 95 -24.23 2.30 37.78
CA GLY A 95 -24.88 2.02 39.06
C GLY A 95 -24.52 0.71 39.76
N ALA A 96 -23.47 0.74 40.60
CA ALA A 96 -23.57 0.35 42.02
C ALA A 96 -22.22 0.56 42.73
N ASP A 97 -22.26 1.39 43.76
CA ASP A 97 -21.19 1.69 44.71
C ASP A 97 -21.07 0.55 45.74
N ALA A 98 -19.84 0.07 46.03
CA ALA A 98 -19.35 -0.32 47.36
C ALA A 98 -18.03 -1.13 47.34
N ALA A 99 -16.95 -0.45 47.74
CA ALA A 99 -15.94 -0.87 48.71
C ALA A 99 -15.21 -2.24 48.61
N ALA A 100 -13.94 -2.12 48.19
CA ALA A 100 -12.74 -2.42 48.98
C ALA A 100 -12.06 -3.80 48.94
N THR A 101 -10.72 -3.68 48.83
CA THR A 101 -9.62 -4.55 49.27
C THR A 101 -9.09 -5.62 48.31
N GLY A 102 -7.78 -5.54 48.06
CA GLY A 102 -7.00 -6.64 47.49
C GLY A 102 -5.98 -6.19 46.44
N ALA A 103 -4.86 -5.61 46.89
CA ALA A 103 -3.65 -5.58 46.09
C ALA A 103 -3.14 -7.03 45.93
N ALA A 104 -3.00 -7.49 44.69
CA ALA A 104 -2.18 -8.63 44.32
C ALA A 104 -1.80 -8.49 42.84
N ASP A 105 -0.50 -8.31 42.62
CA ASP A 105 0.30 -8.54 41.40
C ASP A 105 -0.43 -8.93 40.11
N ASP A 106 -0.70 -7.94 39.25
CA ASP A 106 -0.89 -8.15 37.81
C ASP A 106 0.46 -7.97 37.10
N ALA A 107 1.32 -8.97 37.29
CA ALA A 107 2.50 -9.18 36.47
C ALA A 107 2.37 -10.55 35.79
N ASP A 108 1.43 -10.69 34.85
CA ASP A 108 1.49 -11.69 33.76
C ASP A 108 0.29 -11.56 32.79
N ALA A 109 0.28 -10.50 31.99
CA ALA A 109 -0.53 -10.43 30.76
C ALA A 109 0.36 -10.28 29.51
N ALA A 110 1.57 -10.85 29.55
CA ALA A 110 2.55 -10.85 28.45
C ALA A 110 2.60 -12.21 27.71
N GLY A 111 1.49 -12.96 27.71
CA GLY A 111 1.47 -14.37 27.31
C GLY A 111 1.00 -14.71 25.88
N ALA A 112 0.61 -13.74 25.04
CA ALA A 112 0.00 -14.07 23.73
C ALA A 112 0.37 -13.11 22.58
N ALA A 113 1.63 -12.65 22.53
CA ALA A 113 2.18 -11.88 21.40
C ALA A 113 3.61 -12.32 21.08
N ALA A 114 3.87 -13.63 21.01
CA ALA A 114 5.23 -14.17 20.94
C ALA A 114 5.94 -14.02 19.58
N GLY A 115 5.31 -13.38 18.58
CA GLY A 115 5.86 -13.22 17.23
C GLY A 115 6.21 -11.77 16.82
N ALA A 116 5.35 -10.80 17.13
CA ALA A 116 5.59 -9.40 16.79
C ALA A 116 6.29 -8.66 17.92
N ILE A 117 7.47 -8.10 17.65
CA ILE A 117 8.24 -7.31 18.61
C ILE A 117 8.12 -5.84 18.17
N GLY A 118 7.33 -5.02 18.86
CA GLY A 118 7.21 -3.60 18.51
C GLY A 118 6.26 -2.84 19.43
N GLY A 119 6.59 -1.59 19.74
CA GLY A 119 5.82 -0.77 20.68
C GLY A 119 4.41 -0.40 20.20
N ASN A 120 4.13 -0.57 18.89
CA ASN A 120 2.87 -0.16 18.28
C ASN A 120 1.89 -1.32 18.01
N ALA A 121 2.23 -2.57 18.33
CA ALA A 121 1.40 -3.74 18.00
C ALA A 121 -0.04 -3.64 18.54
N SER A 122 -0.22 -3.09 19.75
CA SER A 122 -1.52 -2.87 20.38
C SER A 122 -2.36 -1.75 19.75
N ASN A 123 -1.82 -1.04 18.75
CA ASN A 123 -2.49 0.06 18.06
C ASN A 123 -2.81 -0.29 16.59
N ILE A 124 -2.52 -1.52 16.14
CA ILE A 124 -2.80 -1.95 14.78
C ILE A 124 -4.23 -2.49 14.66
N TYR A 125 -4.96 -1.95 13.71
CA TYR A 125 -6.24 -2.41 13.20
C TYR A 125 -6.03 -2.83 11.76
N LEU A 126 -6.82 -3.80 11.31
CA LEU A 126 -6.77 -4.27 9.94
C LEU A 126 -8.16 -4.20 9.31
N LEU A 127 -8.23 -3.88 8.03
CA LEU A 127 -9.42 -4.07 7.22
C LEU A 127 -9.06 -4.95 6.03
N LEU A 128 -9.80 -6.05 5.89
CA LEU A 128 -9.60 -7.02 4.82
C LEU A 128 -10.94 -7.48 4.27
N GLY A 129 -11.02 -7.64 2.95
CA GLY A 129 -12.16 -8.24 2.29
C GLY A 129 -12.19 -7.96 0.79
N THR A 130 -13.28 -8.37 0.15
CA THR A 130 -13.47 -8.13 -1.28
C THR A 130 -13.86 -6.67 -1.55
N GLU A 131 -13.35 -6.07 -2.61
CA GLU A 131 -13.79 -4.73 -3.04
C GLU A 131 -15.31 -4.70 -3.31
N PRO A 132 -16.07 -3.71 -2.76
CA PRO A 132 -17.51 -3.63 -2.97
C PRO A 132 -17.84 -3.38 -4.44
N SER A 133 -18.94 -3.95 -4.94
CA SER A 133 -19.37 -3.80 -6.34
C SER A 133 -20.21 -2.53 -6.59
N ARG A 134 -20.83 -1.97 -5.54
CA ARG A 134 -21.79 -0.86 -5.66
C ARG A 134 -21.88 -0.06 -4.35
N ASN A 135 -22.61 1.05 -4.41
CA ASN A 135 -22.93 1.89 -3.26
C ASN A 135 -21.68 2.40 -2.49
N TRP A 136 -20.57 2.65 -3.20
CA TRP A 136 -19.28 3.03 -2.60
C TRP A 136 -19.37 4.20 -1.62
N LYS A 137 -20.21 5.20 -1.89
CA LYS A 137 -20.41 6.33 -0.96
C LYS A 137 -20.96 5.89 0.40
N SER A 138 -21.93 4.98 0.42
CA SER A 138 -22.51 4.45 1.65
C SER A 138 -21.54 3.49 2.34
N PHE A 139 -20.88 2.63 1.57
CA PHE A 139 -19.83 1.75 2.07
C PHE A 139 -18.71 2.54 2.76
N THR A 140 -18.19 3.57 2.10
CA THR A 140 -17.18 4.46 2.67
C THR A 140 -17.66 5.15 3.94
N ALA A 141 -18.91 5.61 4.00
CA ALA A 141 -19.46 6.21 5.21
C ALA A 141 -19.50 5.22 6.40
N GLU A 142 -19.81 3.94 6.13
CA GLU A 142 -19.83 2.88 7.13
C GLU A 142 -18.41 2.57 7.65
N ILE A 143 -17.42 2.45 6.76
CA ILE A 143 -16.01 2.30 7.15
C ILE A 143 -15.51 3.50 7.94
N MET A 144 -15.87 4.73 7.53
CA MET A 144 -15.49 5.95 8.26
C MET A 144 -16.12 6.02 9.66
N ALA A 145 -17.31 5.46 9.85
CA ALA A 145 -17.92 5.32 11.18
C ALA A 145 -17.07 4.38 12.05
N THR A 146 -16.69 3.21 11.52
CA THR A 146 -15.79 2.27 12.23
C THR A 146 -14.44 2.91 12.57
N ILE A 147 -13.85 3.67 11.64
CA ILE A 147 -12.59 4.42 11.85
C ILE A 147 -12.74 5.40 13.03
N THR A 148 -13.84 6.15 13.06
CA THR A 148 -14.10 7.16 14.10
C THR A 148 -14.37 6.50 15.46
N GLU A 149 -15.19 5.45 15.50
CA GLU A 149 -15.54 4.72 16.73
C GLU A 149 -14.34 4.05 17.41
N ASN A 150 -13.31 3.71 16.62
CA ASN A 150 -12.08 3.11 17.12
C ASN A 150 -10.93 4.12 17.25
N GLU A 151 -11.21 5.42 17.07
CA GLU A 151 -10.24 6.51 17.22
C GLU A 151 -8.97 6.29 16.37
N ILE A 152 -9.15 5.74 15.17
CA ILE A 152 -8.05 5.53 14.22
C ILE A 152 -7.54 6.89 13.74
N THR A 153 -6.23 7.11 13.87
CA THR A 153 -5.58 8.38 13.57
C THR A 153 -4.80 8.38 12.25
N GLY A 154 -4.55 7.18 11.69
CA GLY A 154 -3.88 7.03 10.41
C GLY A 154 -4.32 5.77 9.67
N VAL A 155 -4.28 5.83 8.34
CA VAL A 155 -4.67 4.72 7.46
C VAL A 155 -3.52 4.42 6.49
N VAL A 156 -3.15 3.14 6.40
CA VAL A 156 -2.16 2.62 5.45
C VAL A 156 -2.88 1.74 4.44
N PHE A 157 -3.01 2.21 3.20
CA PHE A 157 -3.60 1.43 2.11
C PHE A 157 -2.53 0.59 1.43
N LEU A 158 -2.78 -0.71 1.31
CA LEU A 158 -1.93 -1.64 0.57
C LEU A 158 -2.61 -1.98 -0.76
N GLY A 159 -1.82 -2.01 -1.82
CA GLY A 159 -2.24 -2.45 -3.14
C GLY A 159 -1.11 -3.07 -3.94
N ALA A 160 -1.47 -3.74 -5.01
CA ALA A 160 -0.55 -4.29 -5.98
C ALA A 160 -1.16 -4.17 -7.39
N MET A 161 -0.32 -3.85 -8.37
CA MET A 161 -0.74 -3.64 -9.76
C MET A 161 0.14 -4.43 -10.72
N LEU A 162 -0.44 -4.88 -11.83
CA LEU A 162 0.32 -5.47 -12.93
C LEU A 162 1.11 -4.37 -13.65
N ALA A 163 2.39 -4.63 -13.94
CA ALA A 163 3.30 -3.67 -14.54
C ALA A 163 4.32 -4.33 -15.49
N ASP A 164 4.95 -3.52 -16.32
CA ASP A 164 6.09 -3.87 -17.17
C ASP A 164 7.37 -3.90 -16.34
N VAL A 165 7.52 -4.92 -15.50
CA VAL A 165 8.66 -5.11 -14.61
C VAL A 165 9.19 -6.55 -14.71
N PRO A 166 10.51 -6.75 -14.61
CA PRO A 166 11.10 -8.09 -14.62
C PRO A 166 10.92 -8.77 -13.26
N HIS A 167 10.51 -10.04 -13.27
CA HIS A 167 10.38 -10.85 -12.06
C HIS A 167 11.74 -11.20 -11.42
N THR A 168 12.83 -11.06 -12.16
CA THR A 168 14.25 -11.33 -11.78
C THR A 168 14.95 -10.16 -11.09
N ARG A 169 14.21 -9.08 -10.75
CA ARG A 169 14.71 -7.93 -9.98
C ARG A 169 13.86 -7.74 -8.71
N PRO A 170 14.30 -6.93 -7.74
CA PRO A 170 13.47 -6.57 -6.60
C PRO A 170 12.15 -5.94 -7.03
N ILE A 171 11.05 -6.29 -6.34
CA ILE A 171 9.73 -5.71 -6.62
C ILE A 171 9.78 -4.21 -6.32
N SER A 172 9.33 -3.41 -7.28
CA SER A 172 9.22 -1.97 -7.07
C SER A 172 8.03 -1.67 -6.20
N VAL A 173 8.27 -0.92 -5.13
CA VAL A 173 7.23 -0.47 -4.22
C VAL A 173 7.16 1.06 -4.25
N PHE A 174 5.98 1.58 -4.58
CA PHE A 174 5.69 3.01 -4.55
C PHE A 174 5.00 3.35 -3.24
N VAL A 175 5.49 4.37 -2.55
CA VAL A 175 4.83 4.93 -1.37
C VAL A 175 4.42 6.35 -1.67
N GLY A 176 3.16 6.69 -1.36
CA GLY A 176 2.60 8.01 -1.59
C GLY A 176 1.69 8.45 -0.45
N SER A 177 1.42 9.76 -0.39
CA SER A 177 0.53 10.34 0.63
C SER A 177 -0.17 11.59 0.11
N GLU A 178 -1.49 11.67 0.34
CA GLU A 178 -2.25 12.90 0.13
C GLU A 178 -1.99 13.94 1.23
N ASN A 179 -1.62 13.47 2.43
CA ASN A 179 -1.27 14.31 3.56
C ASN A 179 0.12 14.97 3.39
N VAL A 180 0.16 16.31 3.44
CA VAL A 180 1.38 17.10 3.21
C VAL A 180 2.43 16.93 4.31
N GLN A 181 2.01 16.75 5.56
CA GLN A 181 2.93 16.55 6.68
C GLN A 181 3.60 15.18 6.60
N LEU A 182 2.83 14.11 6.29
CA LEU A 182 3.39 12.78 6.06
C LEU A 182 4.34 12.75 4.85
N ARG A 183 4.01 13.46 3.77
CA ARG A 183 4.93 13.58 2.62
C ARG A 183 6.29 14.11 3.02
N ALA A 184 6.32 15.20 3.79
CA ALA A 184 7.57 15.78 4.28
C ALA A 184 8.33 14.85 5.24
N GLN A 185 7.62 14.15 6.12
CA GLN A 185 8.23 13.23 7.09
C GLN A 185 8.84 12.00 6.45
N LEU A 186 8.13 11.41 5.48
CA LEU A 186 8.52 10.17 4.80
C LEU A 186 9.34 10.42 3.53
N SER A 187 9.47 11.67 3.09
CA SER A 187 10.08 12.04 1.81
C SER A 187 9.42 11.32 0.63
N VAL A 188 8.09 11.33 0.61
CA VAL A 188 7.26 10.71 -0.43
C VAL A 188 6.45 11.77 -1.17
N GLU A 189 6.04 11.43 -2.38
CA GLU A 189 5.29 12.32 -3.27
C GLU A 189 3.78 12.08 -3.19
N LYS A 190 3.02 13.04 -3.74
CA LYS A 190 1.59 12.88 -3.99
C LYS A 190 1.39 12.19 -5.34
N SER A 191 0.34 11.38 -5.47
CA SER A 191 -0.06 10.83 -6.77
C SER A 191 -0.50 11.94 -7.74
N THR A 192 0.03 11.91 -8.95
CA THR A 192 -0.41 12.77 -10.08
C THR A 192 -1.33 12.01 -11.04
N TYR A 193 -1.79 10.82 -10.65
CA TYR A 193 -2.60 9.97 -11.52
C TYR A 193 -3.98 10.57 -11.78
N GLU A 194 -4.40 10.55 -13.05
CA GLU A 194 -5.75 10.87 -13.49
C GLU A 194 -6.30 9.69 -14.30
N GLY A 195 -7.40 9.09 -13.85
CA GLY A 195 -8.01 7.94 -14.50
C GLY A 195 -9.00 7.19 -13.60
N PRO A 196 -9.44 5.98 -14.02
CA PRO A 196 -10.27 5.11 -13.18
C PRO A 196 -9.57 4.73 -11.88
N VAL A 197 -10.33 4.66 -10.78
CA VAL A 197 -9.82 4.34 -9.45
C VAL A 197 -10.64 3.25 -8.79
N GLY A 198 -10.03 2.54 -7.83
CA GLY A 198 -10.69 1.59 -6.94
C GLY A 198 -11.24 2.25 -5.67
N ILE A 199 -11.81 1.42 -4.79
CA ILE A 199 -12.40 1.84 -3.51
C ILE A 199 -11.38 2.52 -2.58
N LEU A 200 -10.10 2.12 -2.66
CA LEU A 200 -9.01 2.68 -1.86
C LEU A 200 -8.91 4.20 -2.03
N SER A 201 -9.06 4.71 -3.26
CA SER A 201 -9.02 6.15 -3.53
C SER A 201 -10.20 6.89 -2.92
N VAL A 202 -11.39 6.28 -2.91
CA VAL A 202 -12.61 6.87 -2.33
C VAL A 202 -12.52 6.92 -0.81
N LEU A 203 -12.00 5.85 -0.19
CA LEU A 203 -11.71 5.81 1.24
C LEU A 203 -10.63 6.84 1.62
N GLY A 204 -9.55 6.92 0.83
CA GLY A 204 -8.48 7.88 1.05
C GLY A 204 -8.97 9.33 1.00
N GLU A 205 -9.78 9.68 0.00
CA GLU A 205 -10.38 11.02 -0.09
C GLU A 205 -11.29 11.34 1.11
N ALA A 206 -12.08 10.36 1.57
CA ALA A 206 -12.95 10.54 2.73
C ALA A 206 -12.16 10.69 4.04
N ALA A 207 -11.10 9.90 4.23
CA ALA A 207 -10.20 9.97 5.38
C ALA A 207 -9.48 11.32 5.45
N GLU A 208 -8.92 11.80 4.34
CA GLU A 208 -8.25 13.11 4.28
C GLU A 208 -9.22 14.27 4.57
N LYS A 209 -10.46 14.21 4.05
CA LYS A 209 -11.51 15.19 4.38
C LYS A 209 -11.88 15.19 5.87
N ALA A 210 -11.75 14.05 6.54
CA ALA A 210 -11.95 13.91 7.98
C ALA A 210 -10.69 14.28 8.80
N GLY A 211 -9.59 14.67 8.15
CA GLY A 211 -8.32 15.01 8.82
C GLY A 211 -7.53 13.79 9.30
N ILE A 212 -7.84 12.60 8.80
CA ILE A 212 -7.13 11.35 9.12
C ILE A 212 -6.02 11.17 8.09
N ALA A 213 -4.79 10.99 8.57
CA ALA A 213 -3.63 10.93 7.71
C ALA A 213 -3.59 9.61 6.93
N THR A 214 -3.38 9.68 5.62
CA THR A 214 -3.33 8.49 4.76
C THR A 214 -1.96 8.31 4.11
N VAL A 215 -1.54 7.05 3.99
CA VAL A 215 -0.38 6.61 3.20
C VAL A 215 -0.82 5.44 2.34
N SER A 216 -0.27 5.31 1.14
CA SER A 216 -0.47 4.14 0.29
C SER A 216 0.86 3.48 -0.05
N ILE A 217 0.85 2.15 -0.15
CA ILE A 217 1.96 1.29 -0.55
C ILE A 217 1.47 0.45 -1.73
N TRP A 218 2.14 0.55 -2.87
CA TRP A 218 1.78 -0.15 -4.10
C TRP A 218 2.95 -0.98 -4.64
N ALA A 219 2.77 -2.30 -4.76
CA ALA A 219 3.74 -3.18 -5.38
C ALA A 219 3.50 -3.36 -6.89
N SER A 220 4.56 -3.31 -7.69
CA SER A 220 4.52 -3.63 -9.12
C SER A 220 4.77 -5.12 -9.35
N VAL A 221 3.72 -5.84 -9.74
CA VAL A 221 3.77 -7.26 -10.07
C VAL A 221 3.98 -7.44 -11.58
N PRO A 222 4.90 -8.29 -12.04
CA PRO A 222 5.07 -8.56 -13.47
C PRO A 222 3.77 -9.04 -14.14
N HIS A 223 3.32 -8.37 -15.20
CA HIS A 223 2.01 -8.64 -15.81
C HIS A 223 1.88 -10.03 -16.47
N TYR A 224 3.00 -10.63 -16.88
CA TYR A 224 3.05 -11.95 -17.50
C TYR A 224 3.02 -13.10 -16.47
N VAL A 225 3.02 -12.79 -15.17
CA VAL A 225 2.89 -13.79 -14.11
C VAL A 225 1.44 -13.89 -13.68
N HIS A 226 0.85 -15.06 -13.88
CA HIS A 226 -0.55 -15.33 -13.54
C HIS A 226 -0.73 -16.27 -12.35
N ASN A 227 0.37 -16.70 -11.72
CA ASN A 227 0.34 -17.58 -10.56
C ASN A 227 0.15 -16.74 -9.29
N ALA A 228 -1.10 -16.57 -8.88
CA ALA A 228 -1.45 -16.08 -7.55
C ALA A 228 -1.41 -17.24 -6.53
N PRO A 229 -0.96 -16.99 -5.28
CA PRO A 229 -0.42 -15.73 -4.77
C PRO A 229 1.04 -15.47 -5.22
N SER A 230 1.49 -14.22 -5.15
CA SER A 230 2.87 -13.78 -5.38
C SER A 230 3.59 -13.52 -4.05
N PRO A 231 4.27 -14.52 -3.46
CA PRO A 231 4.99 -14.35 -2.19
C PRO A 231 6.08 -13.28 -2.27
N LYS A 232 6.72 -13.12 -3.43
CA LYS A 232 7.73 -12.07 -3.67
C LYS A 232 7.15 -10.66 -3.57
N ALA A 233 5.94 -10.43 -4.08
CA ALA A 233 5.26 -9.15 -3.97
C ALA A 233 4.76 -8.89 -2.55
N THR A 234 4.19 -9.91 -1.89
CA THR A 234 3.81 -9.86 -0.46
C THR A 234 5.02 -9.48 0.41
N LEU A 235 6.17 -10.12 0.18
CA LEU A 235 7.41 -9.87 0.93
C LEU A 235 7.83 -8.40 0.81
N ALA A 236 7.81 -7.85 -0.41
CA ALA A 236 8.17 -6.45 -0.64
C ALA A 236 7.19 -5.46 0.04
N ILE A 237 5.89 -5.78 0.07
CA ILE A 237 4.90 -4.99 0.82
C ILE A 237 5.17 -5.06 2.32
N ILE A 238 5.43 -6.25 2.87
CA ILE A 238 5.74 -6.43 4.31
C ILE A 238 7.01 -5.66 4.70
N ASP A 239 8.08 -5.77 3.90
CA ASP A 239 9.31 -5.03 4.14
C ASP A 239 9.06 -3.52 4.18
N LYS A 240 8.30 -3.00 3.21
CA LYS A 240 7.98 -1.57 3.19
C LYS A 240 7.04 -1.15 4.31
N LEU A 241 6.09 -2.01 4.68
CA LEU A 241 5.16 -1.76 5.76
C LEU A 241 5.90 -1.66 7.09
N GLU A 242 6.79 -2.60 7.41
CA GLU A 242 7.62 -2.58 8.62
C GLU A 242 8.53 -1.33 8.72
N GLU A 243 9.01 -0.80 7.60
CA GLU A 243 9.74 0.47 7.61
C GLU A 243 8.86 1.67 8.04
N LEU A 244 7.54 1.57 7.85
CA LEU A 244 6.57 2.65 8.10
C LEU A 244 5.83 2.47 9.42
N ILE A 245 5.57 1.23 9.85
CA ILE A 245 4.88 0.91 11.09
C ILE A 245 5.89 0.29 12.06
N ASP A 246 5.98 0.80 13.28
CA ASP A 246 6.93 0.34 14.31
C ASP A 246 6.52 -1.02 14.91
N VAL A 247 6.49 -2.05 14.04
CA VAL A 247 6.10 -3.43 14.32
C VAL A 247 7.04 -4.36 13.55
N VAL A 248 7.77 -5.21 14.26
CA VAL A 248 8.55 -6.28 13.61
C VAL A 248 7.62 -7.41 13.16
N ILE A 249 7.67 -7.73 11.88
CA ILE A 249 6.86 -8.74 11.20
C ILE A 249 7.79 -9.90 10.78
N PRO A 250 7.78 -11.06 11.45
CA PRO A 250 8.59 -12.20 11.01
C PRO A 250 8.23 -12.63 9.59
N ARG A 251 9.24 -12.82 8.72
CA ARG A 251 9.01 -13.24 7.33
C ARG A 251 8.65 -14.72 7.20
N GLY A 252 8.95 -15.54 8.22
CA GLY A 252 8.66 -16.98 8.19
C GLY A 252 9.27 -17.67 6.96
N GLU A 253 8.45 -18.46 6.26
CA GLU A 253 8.82 -19.16 5.02
C GLU A 253 8.72 -18.27 3.77
N LEU A 254 8.24 -17.03 3.88
CA LEU A 254 7.95 -16.15 2.75
C LEU A 254 9.18 -15.86 1.87
N VAL A 255 10.38 -15.86 2.46
CA VAL A 255 11.64 -15.69 1.72
C VAL A 255 11.92 -16.90 0.83
N ASP A 256 11.72 -18.10 1.36
CA ASP A 256 11.92 -19.35 0.62
C ASP A 256 10.82 -19.52 -0.45
N GLU A 257 9.57 -19.21 -0.11
CA GLU A 257 8.44 -19.18 -1.06
C GLU A 257 8.67 -18.18 -2.20
N SER A 258 9.20 -16.99 -1.89
CA SER A 258 9.58 -15.98 -2.88
C SER A 258 10.64 -16.51 -3.85
N ALA A 259 11.68 -17.19 -3.34
CA ALA A 259 12.74 -17.76 -4.18
C ALA A 259 12.22 -18.92 -5.04
N ALA A 260 11.36 -19.78 -4.48
CA ALA A 260 10.74 -20.88 -5.22
C ALA A 260 9.79 -20.36 -6.32
N TRP A 261 9.04 -19.30 -6.04
CA TRP A 261 8.16 -18.65 -7.00
C TRP A 261 8.96 -18.05 -8.17
N GLU A 262 10.05 -17.34 -7.89
CA GLU A 262 10.93 -16.77 -8.91
C GLU A 262 11.51 -17.87 -9.82
N GLY A 263 12.09 -18.92 -9.23
CA GLY A 263 12.64 -20.04 -9.99
C GLY A 263 11.58 -20.79 -10.81
N GLY A 264 10.32 -20.83 -10.35
CA GLY A 264 9.21 -21.38 -11.12
C GLY A 264 8.90 -20.57 -12.38
N ILE A 265 8.99 -19.23 -12.31
CA ILE A 265 8.80 -18.36 -13.46
C ILE A 265 10.00 -18.43 -14.40
N ASP A 266 11.23 -18.51 -13.89
CA ASP A 266 12.42 -18.67 -14.72
C ASP A 266 12.32 -19.90 -15.63
N VAL A 267 11.83 -21.03 -15.09
CA VAL A 267 11.60 -22.25 -15.88
C VAL A 267 10.60 -21.98 -17.00
N LEU A 268 9.43 -21.40 -16.68
CA LEU A 268 8.41 -21.07 -17.68
C LEU A 268 8.92 -20.07 -18.73
N ALA A 269 9.72 -19.08 -18.32
CA ALA A 269 10.36 -18.12 -19.21
C ALA A 269 11.40 -18.75 -20.13
N SER A 270 12.12 -19.76 -19.66
CA SER A 270 13.12 -20.45 -20.49
C SER A 270 12.52 -21.29 -21.61
N GLU A 271 11.23 -21.64 -21.50
CA GLU A 271 10.52 -22.44 -22.51
C GLU A 271 9.98 -21.58 -23.69
N ASP A 272 9.98 -20.25 -23.55
CA ASP A 272 9.47 -19.29 -24.55
C ASP A 272 10.53 -18.21 -24.86
N GLU A 273 11.13 -18.29 -26.06
CA GLU A 273 12.20 -17.38 -26.51
C GLU A 273 11.73 -15.91 -26.62
N ASP A 274 10.47 -15.68 -27.00
CA ASP A 274 9.91 -14.34 -27.10
C ASP A 274 9.75 -13.74 -25.70
N MET A 275 9.25 -14.54 -24.74
CA MET A 275 9.14 -14.12 -23.34
C MET A 275 10.50 -13.85 -22.70
N ALA A 276 11.50 -14.72 -22.92
CA ALA A 276 12.86 -14.51 -22.42
C ALA A 276 13.50 -13.23 -22.96
N THR A 277 13.31 -12.96 -24.26
CA THR A 277 13.78 -11.72 -24.90
C THR A 277 13.10 -10.50 -24.30
N TYR A 278 11.79 -10.58 -24.10
CA TYR A 278 11.01 -9.50 -23.50
C TYR A 278 11.44 -9.21 -22.06
N ILE A 279 11.62 -10.23 -21.22
CA ILE A 279 12.12 -10.09 -19.85
C ILE A 279 13.50 -9.42 -19.84
N THR A 280 14.40 -9.83 -20.74
CA THR A 280 15.73 -9.21 -20.88
C THR A 280 15.64 -7.70 -21.18
N GLN A 281 14.66 -7.27 -21.99
CA GLN A 281 14.42 -5.84 -22.26
C GLN A 281 13.92 -5.10 -21.01
N LEU A 282 13.02 -5.71 -20.25
CA LEU A 282 12.52 -5.16 -18.98
C LEU A 282 13.65 -5.02 -17.94
N GLU A 283 14.54 -6.01 -17.86
CA GLU A 283 15.75 -5.95 -17.03
C GLU A 283 16.66 -4.78 -17.41
N GLN A 284 16.97 -4.63 -18.70
CA GLN A 284 17.81 -3.52 -19.17
C GLN A 284 17.18 -2.15 -18.88
N ALA A 285 15.89 -2.01 -19.12
CA ALA A 285 15.16 -0.79 -18.80
C ALA A 285 15.22 -0.49 -17.30
N ARG A 286 15.04 -1.52 -16.46
CA ARG A 286 15.08 -1.39 -15.00
C ARG A 286 16.46 -1.01 -14.49
N ASP A 287 17.50 -1.74 -14.91
CA ASP A 287 18.88 -1.54 -14.48
C ASP A 287 19.40 -0.16 -14.91
N THR A 288 18.90 0.38 -16.04
CA THR A 288 19.21 1.75 -16.47
C THR A 288 18.65 2.78 -15.49
N VAL A 289 17.40 2.62 -15.04
CA VAL A 289 16.75 3.54 -14.09
C VAL A 289 17.41 3.48 -12.71
N ASP A 290 17.77 2.28 -12.26
CA ASP A 290 18.42 2.07 -10.96
C ASP A 290 19.92 2.42 -10.97
N SER A 291 20.49 2.74 -12.14
CA SER A 291 21.91 3.06 -12.25
C SER A 291 22.26 4.37 -11.51
N PRO A 292 23.41 4.42 -10.79
CA PRO A 292 23.85 5.65 -10.12
C PRO A 292 24.01 6.85 -11.07
N GLU A 293 24.32 6.57 -12.34
CA GLU A 293 24.52 7.53 -13.42
C GLU A 293 23.21 8.15 -13.93
N ALA A 294 22.06 7.50 -13.68
CA ALA A 294 20.73 8.02 -13.96
C ALA A 294 20.13 8.87 -12.83
N SER A 295 20.83 9.00 -11.68
CA SER A 295 20.40 9.90 -10.62
C SER A 295 20.33 11.35 -11.13
N GLY A 296 19.32 12.11 -10.70
CA GLY A 296 19.13 13.51 -11.13
C GLY A 296 20.36 14.39 -10.92
N GLU A 297 21.21 14.06 -9.94
CA GLU A 297 22.49 14.70 -9.68
C GLU A 297 23.57 14.35 -10.71
N ALA A 298 23.66 13.11 -11.20
CA ALA A 298 24.59 12.70 -12.26
C ALA A 298 24.20 13.31 -13.62
N ILE A 299 22.90 13.37 -13.92
CA ILE A 299 22.36 14.07 -15.10
C ILE A 299 22.64 15.58 -15.00
N ALA A 300 22.47 16.17 -13.82
CA ALA A 300 22.83 17.57 -13.56
C ALA A 300 24.33 17.83 -13.68
N GLN A 301 25.20 16.93 -13.20
CA GLN A 301 26.65 17.06 -13.32
C GLN A 301 27.14 16.95 -14.78
N GLU A 302 26.60 16.04 -15.58
CA GLU A 302 26.91 15.97 -17.02
C GLU A 302 26.32 17.18 -17.79
N PHE A 303 25.16 17.71 -17.38
CA PHE A 303 24.60 18.94 -17.91
C PHE A 303 25.47 20.17 -17.58
N GLU A 304 25.96 20.31 -16.36
CA GLU A 304 26.91 21.36 -15.95
C GLU A 304 28.26 21.24 -16.68
N LYS A 305 28.75 20.01 -16.87
CA LYS A 305 29.97 19.73 -17.64
C LYS A 305 29.78 20.07 -19.12
N TYR A 306 28.61 19.83 -19.69
CA TYR A 306 28.23 20.24 -21.05
C TYR A 306 28.18 21.77 -21.20
N LEU A 307 27.60 22.49 -20.23
CA LEU A 307 27.59 23.96 -20.21
C LEU A 307 29.00 24.56 -20.06
N ARG A 308 29.83 24.03 -19.16
CA ARG A 308 31.25 24.45 -19.03
C ARG A 308 32.06 24.21 -20.30
N ARG A 309 31.76 23.15 -21.05
CA ARG A 309 32.41 22.86 -22.34
C ARG A 309 32.01 23.84 -23.44
N ARG A 310 30.84 24.47 -23.33
CA ARG A 310 30.35 25.50 -24.24
C ARG A 310 30.93 26.88 -23.90
N ASP A 311 31.04 27.20 -22.61
CA ASP A 311 31.67 28.45 -22.15
C ASP A 311 33.19 28.46 -22.40
N GLY A 312 33.86 27.30 -22.29
CA GLY A 312 35.28 27.16 -22.61
C GLY A 312 35.64 27.20 -24.11
N LYS A 313 34.66 27.26 -25.02
CA LYS A 313 34.87 27.33 -26.48
C LYS A 313 34.52 28.70 -27.07
N ALA A 314 34.07 29.65 -26.24
CA ALA A 314 33.66 30.99 -26.66
C ALA A 314 34.77 32.06 -26.57
N ASP A 315 35.99 31.73 -26.14
CA ASP A 315 37.14 32.64 -26.17
C ASP A 315 38.19 32.16 -27.18
N GLY A 316 37.95 32.45 -28.46
CA GLY A 316 38.90 32.05 -29.49
C GLY A 316 38.52 32.30 -30.94
N ARG A 317 37.81 33.40 -31.26
CA ARG A 317 37.93 34.12 -32.54
C ARG A 317 37.04 35.37 -32.57
N GLY A 318 37.70 36.53 -32.52
CA GLY A 318 37.07 37.80 -32.84
C GLY A 318 36.86 38.02 -34.34
N ALA A 319 36.05 39.05 -34.60
CA ALA A 319 35.81 39.81 -35.83
C ALA A 319 34.77 39.27 -36.84
N GLY A 320 33.62 39.95 -36.86
CA GLY A 320 32.71 40.01 -38.02
C GLY A 320 31.21 40.11 -37.66
N GLY A 321 30.68 41.33 -37.43
CA GLY A 321 29.22 41.58 -37.57
C GLY A 321 28.81 41.49 -39.07
N PRO A 322 27.52 41.39 -39.45
CA PRO A 322 26.46 42.32 -38.99
C PRO A 322 24.99 41.77 -38.94
N SER A 323 24.08 42.68 -38.58
CA SER A 323 22.65 42.80 -38.95
C SER A 323 21.60 42.00 -38.17
N GLY A 324 20.69 42.74 -37.52
CA GLY A 324 19.56 42.21 -36.76
C GLY A 324 18.40 41.66 -37.61
N PRO A 325 17.49 40.88 -36.99
CA PRO A 325 16.37 40.25 -37.69
C PRO A 325 15.19 41.22 -37.94
N PRO A 326 14.43 41.05 -39.03
CA PRO A 326 13.27 41.86 -39.34
C PRO A 326 12.03 41.48 -38.51
N SER A 327 11.17 42.48 -38.28
CA SER A 327 9.94 42.42 -37.51
C SER A 327 8.86 41.52 -38.15
N LEU A 328 8.12 40.79 -37.31
CA LEU A 328 6.95 39.98 -37.69
C LEU A 328 5.72 40.84 -38.05
N PRO A 329 4.91 40.46 -39.05
CA PRO A 329 3.61 41.09 -39.35
C PRO A 329 2.47 40.59 -38.43
N PRO A 330 1.37 41.34 -38.30
CA PRO A 330 0.35 41.13 -37.27
C PRO A 330 -0.67 40.00 -37.56
N ASP A 331 -1.19 39.49 -36.45
CA ASP A 331 -2.22 38.44 -36.25
C ASP A 331 -3.58 38.82 -36.88
N ASP A 332 -4.11 37.97 -37.78
CA ASP A 332 -5.43 38.14 -38.40
C ASP A 332 -6.36 37.01 -37.93
N ARG A 333 -7.17 37.32 -36.91
CA ARG A 333 -8.24 36.45 -36.41
C ARG A 333 -9.50 36.66 -37.26
N GLY A 334 -9.84 35.68 -38.08
CA GLY A 334 -11.15 35.55 -38.71
C GLY A 334 -12.18 34.86 -37.79
N PRO A 335 -13.49 35.11 -37.97
CA PRO A 335 -14.52 34.78 -36.98
C PRO A 335 -15.04 33.35 -37.07
N ARG A 336 -15.53 32.85 -35.93
CA ARG A 336 -16.22 31.57 -35.75
C ARG A 336 -17.65 31.66 -36.30
N GLU A 337 -18.05 30.64 -37.06
CA GLU A 337 -19.44 30.13 -37.13
C GLU A 337 -19.48 28.75 -36.45
#